data_AF-A0A6I3MPA5-F1
#
_entry.id   AF-A0A6I3MPA5-F1
#
_cell.length_a   1.000
_cell.length_b   1.000
_cell.length_c   1.000
_cell.angle_alpha   90.00
_cell.angle_beta   90.00
_cell.angle_gamma   90.00
#
_symmetry.space_group_name_H-M   'P 1'
#
loop_
_entity.id
_entity.type
_entity.pdbx_description
1 polymer ?
#
loop_
_entity_poly.entity_id
_entity_poly.type
_entity_poly.pdbx_seq_one_letter_code
_entity_poly.pdbx_strand_id
1 'polypeptide(L)'
;MSKLDETHKMPIFQKAEQIFKLTEGLVHTIPLDNDFLQETIVRFMLENAMIIPAKIAGAEGGDLYDRRMENAVIIRKAARELYVQAGSLRYEEGITDLDYIDLLRNTIEEFRLLFIDWVASFDNWNYIKDNWGLFNPPGVKVEDKDSNDDISFDSNDLFENDDDE
;
A
#
# COMPACT_ATOMS: atom_id res chain seq x y z
N MET A 1 8.57 -21.12 6.38
CA MET A 1 8.94 -19.69 6.47
C MET A 1 7.66 -18.92 6.72
N SER A 2 7.67 -17.84 7.50
CA SER A 2 6.45 -17.05 7.70
C SER A 2 6.08 -16.33 6.40
N LYS A 3 4.79 -16.09 6.12
CA LYS A 3 4.36 -15.23 4.99
C LYS A 3 5.06 -13.86 5.03
N LEU A 4 5.29 -13.35 6.25
CA LEU A 4 6.03 -12.10 6.46
C LEU A 4 7.48 -12.18 5.93
N ASP A 5 8.17 -13.31 6.14
CA ASP A 5 9.53 -13.52 5.65
C ASP A 5 9.60 -13.56 4.12
N GLU A 6 8.52 -13.99 3.47
CA GLU A 6 8.39 -14.01 2.01
C GLU A 6 8.12 -12.60 1.48
N THR A 7 7.22 -11.85 2.11
CA THR A 7 6.95 -10.44 1.78
C THR A 7 8.23 -9.58 1.83
N HIS A 8 9.06 -9.75 2.85
CA HIS A 8 10.31 -8.98 2.99
C HIS A 8 11.34 -9.25 1.88
N LYS A 9 11.20 -10.35 1.14
CA LYS A 9 12.05 -10.69 -0.01
C LYS A 9 11.51 -10.14 -1.32
N MET A 10 10.27 -9.65 -1.35
CA MET A 10 9.67 -9.13 -2.57
C MET A 10 10.40 -7.85 -2.99
N PRO A 11 10.78 -7.71 -4.28
CA PRO A 11 11.45 -6.51 -4.77
C PRO A 11 10.68 -5.22 -4.49
N ILE A 12 9.34 -5.25 -4.62
CA ILE A 12 8.47 -4.10 -4.33
C ILE A 12 8.54 -3.67 -2.87
N PHE A 13 8.59 -4.63 -1.94
CA PHE A 13 8.65 -4.35 -0.51
C PHE A 13 10.01 -3.73 -0.14
N GLN A 14 11.10 -4.32 -0.63
CA GLN A 14 12.45 -3.79 -0.41
C GLN A 14 12.61 -2.37 -0.97
N LYS A 15 12.01 -2.11 -2.15
CA LYS A 15 12.00 -0.78 -2.75
C LYS A 15 11.15 0.20 -1.93
N ALA A 16 10.02 -0.23 -1.36
CA ALA A 16 9.24 0.57 -0.42
C ALA A 16 10.02 0.93 0.85
N GLU A 17 10.75 -0.02 1.44
CA GLU A 17 11.63 0.26 2.58
C GLU A 17 12.76 1.22 2.22
N GLN A 18 13.30 1.12 1.00
CA GLN A 18 14.28 2.09 0.49
C GLN A 18 13.69 3.50 0.40
N ILE A 19 12.45 3.64 -0.12
CA ILE A 19 11.72 4.93 -0.15
C ILE A 19 11.53 5.49 1.25
N PHE A 20 11.18 4.64 2.22
CA PHE A 20 11.01 5.06 3.61
C PHE A 20 12.32 5.62 4.20
N LYS A 21 13.41 4.87 4.10
CA LYS A 21 14.73 5.30 4.61
C LYS A 21 15.25 6.57 3.92
N LEU A 22 15.04 6.68 2.60
CA LEU A 22 15.39 7.90 1.87
C LEU A 22 14.56 9.07 2.39
N THR A 23 13.25 8.91 2.52
CA THR A 23 12.38 9.96 3.08
C THR A 23 12.85 10.40 4.47
N GLU A 24 13.18 9.47 5.38
CA GLU A 24 13.74 9.79 6.71
C GLU A 24 15.01 10.65 6.60
N GLY A 25 15.94 10.28 5.71
CA GLY A 25 17.14 11.08 5.49
C GLY A 25 16.86 12.47 4.92
N LEU A 26 15.90 12.59 3.99
CA LEU A 26 15.54 13.88 3.37
C LEU A 26 14.92 14.82 4.40
N VAL A 27 13.99 14.34 5.22
CA VAL A 27 13.30 15.21 6.19
C VAL A 27 14.25 15.73 7.28
N HIS A 28 15.34 15.01 7.58
CA HIS A 28 16.38 15.51 8.50
C HIS A 28 17.14 16.73 7.95
N THR A 29 17.06 17.00 6.65
CA THR A 29 17.65 18.23 6.06
C THR A 29 16.78 19.46 6.30
N ILE A 30 15.53 19.28 6.73
CA ILE A 30 14.57 20.37 6.96
C ILE A 30 14.77 20.92 8.38
N PRO A 31 14.94 22.25 8.56
CA PRO A 31 15.16 22.86 9.87
C PRO A 31 14.04 22.54 10.88
N LEU A 32 14.42 22.14 12.09
CA LEU A 32 13.48 21.77 13.15
C LEU A 32 12.70 22.96 13.74
N ASP A 33 13.22 24.17 13.58
CA ASP A 33 12.59 25.43 14.00
C ASP A 33 11.65 26.02 12.95
N ASN A 34 11.55 25.39 11.77
CA ASN A 34 10.56 25.74 10.75
C ASN A 34 9.26 24.94 10.98
N ASP A 35 8.48 25.35 11.98
CA ASP A 35 7.22 24.69 12.37
C ASP A 35 6.27 24.46 11.19
N PHE A 36 6.21 25.40 10.25
CA PHE A 36 5.37 25.29 9.06
C PHE A 36 5.77 24.08 8.20
N LEU A 37 7.05 23.95 7.83
CA LEU A 37 7.50 22.81 7.02
C LEU A 37 7.45 21.49 7.80
N GLN A 38 7.68 21.52 9.12
CA GLN A 38 7.55 20.35 9.97
C GLN A 38 6.11 19.79 9.94
N GLU A 39 5.10 20.65 10.08
CA GLU A 39 3.69 20.23 10.14
C GLU A 39 3.04 20.00 8.77
N THR A 40 3.56 20.60 7.70
CA THR A 40 2.94 20.55 6.36
C THR A 40 3.69 19.70 5.34
N ILE A 41 4.99 19.45 5.52
CA ILE A 41 5.79 18.65 4.60
C ILE A 41 6.35 17.42 5.31
N VAL A 42 7.13 17.59 6.38
CA VAL A 42 7.82 16.48 7.07
C VAL A 42 6.81 15.43 7.54
N ARG A 43 5.78 15.85 8.28
CA ARG A 43 4.73 14.95 8.79
C ARG A 43 4.10 14.09 7.70
N PHE A 44 3.67 14.72 6.60
CA PHE A 44 2.98 13.99 5.54
C PHE A 44 3.92 13.16 4.66
N MET A 45 5.17 13.60 4.47
CA MET A 45 6.17 12.78 3.78
C MET A 45 6.45 11.49 4.56
N LEU A 46 6.65 11.59 5.87
CA LEU A 46 6.86 10.42 6.73
C LEU A 46 5.64 9.49 6.76
N GLU A 47 4.44 10.05 6.88
CA GLU A 47 3.19 9.28 6.83
C GLU A 47 3.06 8.51 5.51
N ASN A 48 3.24 9.20 4.38
CA ASN A 48 3.16 8.60 3.05
C ASN A 48 4.25 7.55 2.82
N ALA A 49 5.46 7.78 3.30
CA ALA A 49 6.54 6.82 3.13
C ALA A 49 6.35 5.57 4.01
N MET A 50 5.82 5.72 5.22
CA MET A 50 5.54 4.61 6.15
C MET A 50 4.37 3.74 5.68
N ILE A 51 3.33 4.34 5.08
CA ILE A 51 2.13 3.60 4.70
C ILE A 51 2.36 2.66 3.51
N ILE A 52 3.29 2.98 2.60
CA ILE A 52 3.60 2.16 1.42
C ILE A 52 3.99 0.71 1.83
N PRO A 53 5.06 0.46 2.61
CA PRO A 53 5.44 -0.89 2.99
C PRO A 53 4.38 -1.56 3.88
N ALA A 54 3.72 -0.81 4.76
CA ALA A 54 2.67 -1.35 5.63
C ALA A 54 1.48 -1.92 4.83
N LYS A 55 1.08 -1.23 3.75
CA LYS A 55 -0.02 -1.68 2.89
C LYS A 55 0.38 -2.82 1.97
N ILE A 56 1.64 -2.92 1.57
CA ILE A 56 2.16 -4.12 0.88
C ILE A 56 2.06 -5.32 1.81
N ALA A 57 2.57 -5.22 3.06
CA ALA A 57 2.47 -6.31 4.03
C ALA A 57 1.02 -6.70 4.34
N GLY A 58 0.11 -5.71 4.46
CA GLY A 58 -1.31 -5.96 4.64
C GLY A 58 -1.95 -6.72 3.47
N ALA A 59 -1.59 -6.37 2.23
CA ALA A 59 -2.06 -7.04 1.03
C ALA A 59 -1.55 -8.49 0.92
N GLU A 60 -0.29 -8.75 1.29
CA GLU A 60 0.32 -10.09 1.24
C GLU A 60 -0.09 -11.00 2.42
N GLY A 61 -0.67 -10.43 3.48
CA GLY A 61 -1.22 -11.20 4.60
C GLY A 61 -2.44 -12.04 4.20
N GLY A 62 -3.23 -11.55 3.24
CA GLY A 62 -4.37 -12.24 2.63
C GLY A 62 -4.16 -12.46 1.14
N ASP A 63 -5.19 -12.94 0.45
CA ASP A 63 -5.15 -13.09 -1.02
C ASP A 63 -6.43 -12.65 -1.72
N LEU A 64 -7.29 -11.91 -1.01
CA LEU A 64 -8.55 -11.40 -1.55
C LEU A 64 -8.29 -10.18 -2.45
N TYR A 65 -8.65 -10.30 -3.71
CA TYR A 65 -8.50 -9.29 -4.76
C TYR A 65 -9.02 -7.92 -4.34
N ASP A 66 -10.24 -7.84 -3.78
CA ASP A 66 -10.86 -6.58 -3.36
C ASP A 66 -9.97 -5.84 -2.36
N ARG A 67 -9.45 -6.56 -1.36
CA ARG A 67 -8.56 -6.01 -0.34
C ARG A 67 -7.18 -5.68 -0.89
N ARG A 68 -6.63 -6.50 -1.78
CA ARG A 68 -5.33 -6.23 -2.41
C ARG A 68 -5.42 -4.97 -3.28
N MET A 69 -6.50 -4.81 -4.03
CA MET A 69 -6.77 -3.61 -4.84
C MET A 69 -6.98 -2.36 -3.99
N GLU A 70 -7.71 -2.46 -2.87
CA GLU A 70 -7.86 -1.34 -1.92
C GLU A 70 -6.50 -0.88 -1.38
N ASN A 71 -5.66 -1.82 -0.93
CA ASN A 71 -4.29 -1.51 -0.48
C ASN A 71 -3.46 -0.89 -1.61
N ALA A 72 -3.56 -1.41 -2.84
CA ALA A 72 -2.86 -0.88 -4.01
C ALA A 72 -3.24 0.58 -4.31
N VAL A 73 -4.51 0.96 -4.14
CA VAL A 73 -4.96 2.37 -4.29
C VAL A 73 -4.29 3.27 -3.24
N ILE A 74 -4.27 2.85 -1.97
CA ILE A 74 -3.63 3.62 -0.89
C ILE A 74 -2.13 3.80 -1.16
N ILE A 75 -1.44 2.72 -1.56
CA ILE A 75 -0.02 2.75 -1.95
C ILE A 75 0.21 3.74 -3.08
N ARG A 76 -0.59 3.68 -4.15
CA ARG A 76 -0.46 4.58 -5.30
C ARG A 76 -0.68 6.05 -4.91
N LYS A 77 -1.67 6.33 -4.06
CA LYS A 77 -1.93 7.69 -3.54
C LYS A 77 -0.71 8.19 -2.78
N ALA A 78 -0.24 7.43 -1.78
CA ALA A 78 0.87 7.80 -0.93
C ALA A 78 2.17 8.03 -1.74
N ALA A 79 2.49 7.14 -2.68
CA ALA A 79 3.66 7.30 -3.55
C ALA A 79 3.59 8.57 -4.42
N ARG A 80 2.40 8.90 -4.96
CA ARG A 80 2.21 10.13 -5.75
C ARG A 80 2.31 11.40 -4.92
N GLU A 81 1.71 11.40 -3.73
CA GLU A 81 1.78 12.53 -2.80
C GLU A 81 3.23 12.76 -2.35
N LEU A 82 3.93 11.69 -1.96
CA LEU A 82 5.34 11.75 -1.58
C LEU A 82 6.23 12.28 -2.72
N TYR A 83 5.98 11.84 -3.95
CA TYR A 83 6.72 12.34 -5.13
C TYR A 83 6.55 13.85 -5.30
N VAL A 84 5.32 14.36 -5.15
CA VAL A 84 5.03 15.80 -5.24
C VAL A 84 5.64 16.58 -4.08
N GLN A 85 5.50 16.10 -2.85
CA GLN A 85 6.05 16.71 -1.63
C GLN A 85 7.59 16.79 -1.68
N ALA A 86 8.25 15.72 -2.10
CA ALA A 86 9.70 15.75 -2.32
C ALA A 86 10.08 16.80 -3.36
N GLY A 87 9.30 16.90 -4.46
CA GLY A 87 9.54 17.89 -5.51
C GLY A 87 9.36 19.34 -5.08
N SER A 88 8.39 19.63 -4.20
CA SER A 88 8.14 21.00 -3.75
C SER A 88 9.29 21.58 -2.93
N LEU A 89 10.06 20.73 -2.24
CA LEU A 89 11.23 21.14 -1.46
C LEU A 89 12.31 21.86 -2.30
N ARG A 90 12.34 21.68 -3.62
CA ARG A 90 13.28 22.40 -4.52
C ARG A 90 13.06 23.91 -4.53
N TYR A 91 11.88 24.36 -4.14
CA TYR A 91 11.50 25.77 -4.13
C TYR A 91 11.56 26.39 -2.73
N GLU A 92 11.86 25.59 -1.71
CA GLU A 92 11.95 26.07 -0.33
C GLU A 92 13.32 26.70 -0.06
N GLU A 93 13.31 27.89 0.53
CA GLU A 93 14.54 28.55 0.95
C GLU A 93 15.25 27.74 2.04
N GLY A 94 16.55 27.50 1.86
CA GLY A 94 17.37 26.75 2.82
C GLY A 94 17.51 25.25 2.50
N ILE A 95 16.76 24.72 1.54
CA ILE A 95 16.97 23.35 1.03
C ILE A 95 17.93 23.38 -0.14
N THR A 96 19.14 22.88 0.06
CA THR A 96 20.21 22.89 -0.95
C THR A 96 20.52 21.50 -1.53
N ASP A 97 20.07 20.44 -0.87
CA ASP A 97 20.35 19.05 -1.28
C ASP A 97 19.37 18.55 -2.35
N LEU A 98 19.52 19.12 -3.55
CA LEU A 98 18.67 18.79 -4.70
C LEU A 98 18.88 17.36 -5.21
N ASP A 99 20.10 16.84 -5.07
CA ASP A 99 20.47 15.48 -5.48
C ASP A 99 19.71 14.45 -4.64
N TYR A 100 19.53 14.71 -3.35
CA TYR A 100 18.76 13.85 -2.47
C TYR A 100 17.26 13.83 -2.83
N ILE A 101 16.71 14.96 -3.28
CA ILE A 101 15.35 15.03 -3.83
C ILE A 101 15.24 14.21 -5.11
N ASP A 102 16.21 14.33 -6.03
CA ASP A 102 16.23 13.56 -7.28
C ASP A 102 16.34 12.05 -7.00
N LEU A 103 17.19 11.66 -6.04
CA LEU A 103 17.36 10.27 -5.63
C LEU A 103 16.04 9.66 -5.14
N LEU A 104 15.32 10.35 -4.24
CA LEU A 104 14.02 9.88 -3.75
C LEU A 104 13.00 9.76 -4.89
N ARG A 105 12.89 10.77 -5.75
CA ARG A 105 11.93 10.77 -6.87
C ARG A 105 12.22 9.67 -7.89
N ASN A 106 13.49 9.44 -8.21
CA ASN A 106 13.90 8.35 -9.10
C ASN A 106 13.59 6.99 -8.47
N THR A 107 13.82 6.83 -7.17
CA THR A 107 13.47 5.60 -6.44
C THR A 107 11.95 5.33 -6.45
N ILE A 108 11.12 6.37 -6.36
CA ILE A 108 9.66 6.25 -6.51
C ILE A 108 9.26 5.83 -7.93
N GLU A 109 9.96 6.29 -8.97
CA GLU A 109 9.71 5.85 -10.34
C GLU A 109 10.12 4.40 -10.59
N GLU A 110 11.23 3.95 -10.01
CA GLU A 110 11.61 2.53 -10.01
C GLU A 110 10.56 1.67 -9.29
N PHE A 111 10.09 2.14 -8.13
CA PHE A 111 9.00 1.50 -7.39
C PHE A 111 7.73 1.40 -8.22
N ARG A 112 7.39 2.43 -9.01
CA ARG A 112 6.20 2.42 -9.87
C ARG A 112 6.21 1.26 -10.86
N LEU A 113 7.38 0.88 -11.39
CA LEU A 113 7.49 -0.27 -12.30
C LEU A 113 7.20 -1.57 -11.55
N LEU A 114 7.80 -1.77 -10.38
CA LEU A 114 7.55 -2.94 -9.53
C LEU A 114 6.08 -3.02 -9.07
N PHE A 115 5.47 -1.87 -8.79
CA PHE A 115 4.06 -1.76 -8.43
C PHE A 115 3.12 -2.24 -9.53
N ILE A 116 3.43 -1.92 -10.79
CA ILE A 116 2.63 -2.38 -11.94
C ILE A 116 2.66 -3.90 -12.03
N ASP A 117 3.85 -4.50 -11.97
CA ASP A 117 4.01 -5.95 -12.03
C ASP A 117 3.33 -6.64 -10.84
N TRP A 118 3.42 -6.04 -9.65
CA TRP A 118 2.78 -6.54 -8.44
C TRP A 118 1.26 -6.56 -8.55
N VAL A 119 0.62 -5.46 -8.96
CA VAL A 119 -0.85 -5.42 -9.14
C VAL A 119 -1.31 -6.37 -10.24
N ALA A 120 -0.52 -6.51 -11.32
CA ALA A 120 -0.83 -7.43 -12.41
C ALA A 120 -0.80 -8.92 -11.99
N SER A 121 -0.20 -9.23 -10.84
CA SER A 121 -0.12 -10.59 -10.30
C SER A 121 -1.35 -11.02 -9.49
N PHE A 122 -2.29 -10.12 -9.19
CA PHE A 122 -3.44 -10.44 -8.35
C PHE A 122 -4.43 -11.36 -9.07
N ASP A 123 -4.88 -12.42 -8.39
CA ASP A 123 -5.97 -13.26 -8.89
C ASP A 123 -7.31 -12.52 -8.71
N ASN A 124 -7.91 -12.10 -9.81
CA ASN A 124 -9.17 -11.37 -9.80
C ASN A 124 -10.39 -12.25 -9.52
N TRP A 125 -10.27 -13.57 -9.49
CA TRP A 125 -11.39 -14.45 -9.16
C TRP A 125 -11.42 -14.87 -7.69
N ASN A 126 -10.40 -14.54 -6.91
CA ASN A 126 -10.38 -14.70 -5.46
C ASN A 126 -10.82 -13.40 -4.76
N TYR A 127 -12.13 -13.13 -4.69
CA TYR A 127 -12.64 -11.85 -4.19
C TYR A 127 -13.86 -12.00 -3.28
N ILE A 128 -14.09 -11.00 -2.44
CA ILE A 128 -15.40 -10.75 -1.84
C ILE A 128 -16.08 -9.64 -2.65
N LYS A 129 -17.37 -9.81 -2.99
CA LYS A 129 -18.11 -8.79 -3.74
C LYS A 129 -18.10 -7.47 -2.96
N ASP A 130 -17.55 -6.44 -3.59
CA ASP A 130 -17.53 -5.08 -3.09
C ASP A 130 -18.87 -4.40 -3.43
N ASN A 131 -19.62 -4.03 -2.39
CA ASN A 131 -20.90 -3.35 -2.51
C ASN A 131 -20.77 -1.90 -3.00
N TRP A 132 -19.57 -1.32 -2.98
CA TRP A 132 -19.28 -0.02 -3.59
C TRP A 132 -18.88 -0.14 -5.07
N GLY A 133 -18.57 -1.36 -5.53
CA GLY A 133 -18.26 -1.69 -6.92
C GLY A 133 -16.90 -1.21 -7.42
N LEU A 134 -16.03 -0.68 -6.56
CA LEU A 134 -14.72 -0.14 -6.94
C LEU A 134 -13.71 -1.25 -7.21
N PHE A 135 -13.81 -2.35 -6.47
CA PHE A 135 -12.85 -3.45 -6.53
C PHE A 135 -13.45 -4.79 -6.98
N ASN A 136 -14.64 -4.75 -7.58
CA ASN A 136 -15.21 -5.92 -8.23
C ASN A 136 -14.41 -6.32 -9.47
N PRO A 137 -14.26 -7.62 -9.75
CA PRO A 137 -13.62 -8.09 -10.96
C PRO A 137 -14.37 -7.64 -12.22
N PRO A 138 -13.70 -7.54 -13.38
CA PRO A 138 -14.35 -7.17 -14.63
C PRO A 138 -15.55 -8.08 -14.94
N GLY A 139 -16.72 -7.48 -15.11
CA GLY A 139 -17.97 -8.20 -15.42
C GLY A 139 -18.85 -8.50 -14.21
N VAL A 140 -18.36 -8.32 -12.98
CA VAL A 140 -19.16 -8.46 -11.75
C VAL A 140 -19.75 -7.10 -11.38
N LYS A 141 -21.08 -7.03 -11.33
CA LYS A 141 -21.81 -5.82 -10.95
C LYS A 141 -22.27 -5.89 -9.51
N VAL A 142 -22.55 -4.71 -8.93
CA VAL A 142 -23.08 -4.62 -7.56
C VAL A 142 -24.45 -5.30 -7.46
N GLU A 143 -25.26 -5.23 -8.51
CA GLU A 143 -26.61 -5.79 -8.55
C GLU A 143 -26.65 -7.31 -8.76
N ASP A 144 -25.52 -7.93 -9.12
CA ASP A 144 -25.47 -9.38 -9.29
C ASP A 144 -25.65 -10.06 -7.93
N LYS A 145 -26.49 -11.11 -7.87
CA LYS A 145 -26.66 -11.91 -6.64
C LYS A 145 -25.30 -12.47 -6.22
N ASP A 146 -24.96 -12.30 -4.95
CA ASP A 146 -23.73 -12.91 -4.45
C ASP A 146 -23.93 -14.43 -4.39
N SER A 147 -22.94 -15.19 -4.85
CA SER A 147 -22.99 -16.66 -4.79
C SER A 147 -22.95 -17.13 -3.34
N ASN A 148 -22.41 -16.31 -2.43
CA ASN A 148 -22.33 -16.57 -1.00
C ASN A 148 -23.64 -16.24 -0.24
N ASP A 149 -24.56 -15.48 -0.82
CA ASP A 149 -25.83 -15.13 -0.16
C ASP A 149 -26.77 -16.35 0.01
N ASP A 150 -26.54 -17.42 -0.76
CA ASP A 150 -27.33 -18.66 -0.71
C ASP A 150 -26.76 -19.71 0.27
N ILE A 151 -25.61 -19.45 0.91
CA ILE A 151 -25.06 -20.34 1.94
C ILE A 151 -25.72 -19.97 3.28
N SER A 152 -26.82 -20.64 3.60
CA SER A 152 -27.38 -20.64 4.96
C SER A 152 -26.30 -21.15 5.90
N PHE A 153 -25.82 -20.30 6.82
CA PHE A 153 -24.99 -20.73 7.93
C PHE A 153 -25.81 -21.70 8.79
N ASP A 154 -25.61 -23.00 8.61
CA ASP A 154 -26.15 -24.01 9.49
C ASP A 154 -25.24 -24.11 10.72
N SER A 155 -25.75 -23.62 11.85
CA SER A 155 -25.05 -23.74 13.13
C SER A 155 -24.80 -25.19 13.54
N ASN A 156 -25.54 -26.16 12.98
CA ASN A 156 -25.33 -27.59 13.26
C ASN A 156 -24.03 -28.12 12.65
N ASP A 157 -23.56 -27.55 11.52
CA ASP A 157 -22.28 -27.93 10.88
C ASP A 157 -21.05 -27.64 11.78
N LEU A 158 -21.19 -26.77 12.78
CA LEU A 158 -20.13 -26.46 13.75
C LEU A 158 -20.04 -27.48 14.89
N PHE A 159 -21.09 -28.26 15.15
CA PHE A 159 -21.17 -29.17 16.30
C PHE A 159 -21.17 -30.65 15.91
N GLU A 160 -21.04 -31.01 14.62
CA GLU A 160 -21.04 -32.40 14.14
C GLU A 160 -19.73 -33.18 14.38
N ASN A 161 -18.76 -32.68 15.14
CA ASN A 161 -17.47 -33.39 15.36
C ASN A 161 -17.00 -33.47 16.83
N ASP A 162 -17.91 -33.46 17.82
CA ASP A 162 -17.54 -33.68 19.23
C ASP A 162 -18.27 -34.86 19.91
N ASP A 163 -18.92 -35.74 19.14
CA ASP A 163 -19.52 -36.98 19.65
C ASP A 163 -19.11 -38.19 18.78
N ASP A 164 -17.85 -38.63 18.90
CA ASP A 164 -17.47 -40.02 18.65
C ASP A 164 -16.39 -40.43 19.69
N GLU A 165 -16.70 -41.52 20.40
CA GLU A 165 -16.06 -42.11 21.60
C GLU A 165 -14.52 -42.20 21.66
#